data_AF-A0A7J4EWI8-F1
#
_entry.id   AF-A0A7J4EWI8-F1
#
_cell.length_a   1.000
_cell.length_b   1.000
_cell.length_c   1.000
_cell.angle_alpha   90.00
_cell.angle_beta   90.00
_cell.angle_gamma   90.00
#
_symmetry.space_group_name_H-M   'P 1'
#
loop_
_entity.id
_entity.type
_entity.pdbx_description
1 polymer ?
#
loop_
_entity_poly.entity_id
_entity_poly.type
_entity_poly.pdbx_seq_one_letter_code
_entity_poly.pdbx_strand_id
1 'polypeptide(L)'
;MDLVEKALEYIKTNDVKFIRFQFVDILGTPKNVAYPVKSGEKGLEELREILTEGVYFDGSSIKGFVPIEHSDMLLKPDLSTISVLPWRPTEKCVARIICDVYTPEGKPFEGDPRGCLKRIMNYLKEELNGEYFVGPEPEFFLVKPDPHNPHRMIPADIGGYFDMEPLDGAPDIRRDIVLALENLGFHVEASHHEVA
;
A
#
# COMPACT_ATOMS: atom_id res chain seq x y z
N MET A 1 16.00 3.04 -20.47
CA MET A 1 15.82 1.74 -19.82
C MET A 1 14.35 1.58 -19.50
N ASP A 2 13.74 0.50 -19.96
CA ASP A 2 12.33 0.16 -19.76
C ASP A 2 11.96 0.09 -18.26
N LEU A 3 10.73 0.45 -17.90
CA LEU A 3 10.25 0.47 -16.51
C LEU A 3 10.28 -0.92 -15.89
N VAL A 4 9.97 -1.95 -16.68
CA VAL A 4 10.01 -3.36 -16.22
C VAL A 4 11.44 -3.74 -15.87
N GLU A 5 12.41 -3.45 -16.73
CA GLU A 5 13.82 -3.74 -16.45
C GLU A 5 14.33 -2.99 -15.21
N LYS A 6 13.87 -1.76 -14.97
CA LYS A 6 14.20 -1.02 -13.73
C LYS A 6 13.62 -1.70 -12.50
N ALA A 7 12.37 -2.17 -12.57
CA ALA A 7 11.74 -2.91 -11.49
C ALA A 7 12.46 -4.23 -11.22
N LEU A 8 12.87 -4.97 -12.26
CA LEU A 8 13.65 -6.20 -12.13
C LEU A 8 15.01 -5.95 -11.46
N GLU A 9 15.71 -4.88 -11.85
CA GLU A 9 16.97 -4.48 -11.21
C GLU A 9 16.75 -4.09 -9.74
N TYR A 10 15.68 -3.35 -9.43
CA TYR A 10 15.31 -3.00 -8.06
C TYR A 10 15.03 -4.24 -7.20
N ILE A 11 14.24 -5.18 -7.71
CA ILE A 11 13.89 -6.45 -7.05
C ILE A 11 15.16 -7.27 -6.75
N LYS A 12 16.07 -7.36 -7.73
CA LYS A 12 17.33 -8.10 -7.60
C LYS A 12 18.26 -7.44 -6.58
N THR A 13 18.46 -6.13 -6.68
CA THR A 13 19.39 -5.37 -5.83
C THR A 13 18.96 -5.43 -4.36
N ASN A 14 17.66 -5.45 -4.08
CA ASN A 14 17.11 -5.51 -2.73
C ASN A 14 16.86 -6.94 -2.22
N ASP A 15 17.33 -7.97 -2.92
CA ASP A 15 17.10 -9.39 -2.60
C ASP A 15 15.62 -9.72 -2.27
N VAL A 16 14.69 -9.18 -3.07
CA VAL A 16 13.25 -9.36 -2.84
C VAL A 16 12.85 -10.80 -3.16
N LYS A 17 12.20 -11.47 -2.18
CA LYS A 17 11.67 -12.84 -2.34
C LYS A 17 10.16 -12.90 -2.48
N PHE A 18 9.46 -11.84 -2.08
CA PHE A 18 8.01 -11.75 -2.22
C PHE A 18 7.59 -10.37 -2.68
N ILE A 19 6.63 -10.32 -3.61
CA ILE A 19 6.01 -9.08 -4.07
C ILE A 19 4.54 -9.11 -3.67
N ARG A 20 4.09 -8.08 -2.95
CA ARG A 20 2.67 -7.87 -2.67
C ARG A 20 2.08 -6.94 -3.72
N PHE A 21 1.23 -7.48 -4.59
CA PHE A 21 0.40 -6.72 -5.51
C PHE A 21 -0.81 -6.21 -4.73
N GLN A 22 -0.78 -4.93 -4.37
CA GLN A 22 -1.74 -4.30 -3.47
C GLN A 22 -2.78 -3.50 -4.25
N PHE A 23 -4.01 -3.50 -3.77
CA PHE A 23 -5.11 -2.68 -4.29
C PHE A 23 -6.05 -2.32 -3.13
N VAL A 24 -7.09 -1.54 -3.41
CA VAL A 24 -8.04 -1.07 -2.38
C VAL A 24 -9.46 -1.44 -2.83
N ASP A 25 -10.26 -1.96 -1.90
CA ASP A 25 -11.68 -2.21 -2.16
C ASP A 25 -12.54 -0.94 -2.00
N ILE A 26 -13.83 -1.02 -2.31
CA ILE A 26 -14.73 0.15 -2.26
C ILE A 26 -14.90 0.75 -0.86
N LEU A 27 -14.51 0.03 0.20
CA LEU A 27 -14.58 0.49 1.59
C LEU A 27 -13.27 1.14 2.04
N GLY A 28 -12.29 1.28 1.15
CA GLY A 28 -10.97 1.80 1.50
C GLY A 28 -10.06 0.76 2.16
N THR A 29 -10.45 -0.52 2.18
CA THR A 29 -9.62 -1.56 2.82
C THR A 29 -8.51 -2.02 1.87
N PRO A 30 -7.23 -1.95 2.27
CA PRO A 30 -6.14 -2.51 1.48
C PRO A 30 -6.26 -4.03 1.35
N LYS A 31 -6.09 -4.54 0.13
CA LYS A 31 -6.05 -5.96 -0.25
C LYS A 31 -4.72 -6.27 -0.94
N ASN A 32 -4.34 -7.53 -1.01
CA ASN A 32 -3.15 -7.93 -1.77
C ASN A 32 -3.16 -9.40 -2.21
N VAL A 33 -2.40 -9.67 -3.27
CA VAL A 33 -1.93 -11.01 -3.63
C VAL A 33 -0.41 -11.04 -3.49
N ALA A 34 0.14 -12.07 -2.85
CA ALA A 34 1.57 -12.23 -2.66
C ALA A 34 2.16 -13.19 -3.70
N TYR A 35 3.16 -12.73 -4.45
CA TYR A 35 3.88 -13.51 -5.44
C TYR A 35 5.28 -13.88 -4.93
N PRO A 36 5.66 -15.17 -4.92
CA PRO A 36 7.02 -15.58 -4.60
C PRO A 36 7.95 -15.37 -5.80
N VAL A 37 9.02 -14.59 -5.63
CA VAL A 37 10.04 -14.41 -6.67
C VAL A 37 10.83 -15.71 -6.84
N LYS A 38 10.74 -16.29 -8.03
CA LYS A 38 11.39 -17.56 -8.38
C LYS A 38 12.80 -17.33 -8.91
N SER A 39 13.70 -18.25 -8.61
CA SER A 39 15.08 -18.23 -9.10
C SER A 39 15.22 -18.81 -10.52
N GLY A 40 16.29 -18.44 -11.21
CA GLY A 40 16.65 -18.96 -12.54
C GLY A 40 15.94 -18.24 -13.69
N GLU A 41 16.33 -18.56 -14.92
CA GLU A 41 15.85 -17.87 -16.14
C GLU A 41 14.33 -17.92 -16.29
N LYS A 42 13.71 -19.07 -16.02
CA LYS A 42 12.24 -19.23 -16.07
C LYS A 42 11.53 -18.35 -15.04
N GLY A 43 12.09 -18.24 -13.83
CA GLY A 43 11.51 -17.40 -12.79
C GLY A 43 11.61 -15.90 -13.11
N LEU A 44 12.71 -15.50 -13.75
CA LEU A 44 12.88 -14.14 -14.23
C LEU A 44 11.89 -13.79 -15.35
N GLU A 45 11.67 -14.72 -16.28
CA GLU A 45 10.72 -14.51 -17.37
C GLU A 45 9.27 -14.44 -16.87
N GLU A 46 8.89 -15.32 -15.96
CA GLU A 46 7.57 -15.28 -15.32
C GLU A 46 7.36 -13.98 -14.55
N LEU A 47 8.38 -13.51 -13.83
CA LEU A 47 8.32 -12.22 -13.14
C LEU A 47 8.19 -11.07 -14.14
N ARG A 48 8.92 -11.09 -15.26
CA ARG A 48 8.80 -10.09 -16.32
C ARG A 48 7.39 -10.06 -16.91
N GLU A 49 6.82 -11.23 -17.21
CA GLU A 49 5.45 -11.35 -17.68
C GLU A 49 4.46 -10.77 -16.67
N ILE A 50 4.57 -11.11 -15.40
CA ILE A 50 3.69 -10.59 -14.33
C ILE A 50 3.80 -9.08 -14.17
N LEU A 51 5.01 -8.51 -14.24
CA LEU A 51 5.21 -7.06 -14.15
C LEU A 51 4.71 -6.33 -15.41
N THR A 52 4.59 -7.03 -16.54
CA THR A 52 4.16 -6.46 -17.82
C THR A 52 2.67 -6.61 -18.01
N GLU A 53 2.13 -7.82 -17.86
CA GLU A 53 0.76 -8.21 -18.17
C GLU A 53 -0.16 -8.04 -16.96
N GLY A 54 0.29 -8.43 -15.77
CA GLY A 54 -0.44 -8.33 -14.51
C GLY A 54 -0.65 -9.68 -13.82
N VAL A 55 -1.43 -9.65 -12.74
CA VAL A 55 -1.75 -10.85 -11.93
C VAL A 55 -3.25 -11.05 -11.86
N TYR A 56 -3.74 -12.23 -12.23
CA TYR A 56 -5.14 -12.60 -12.08
C TYR A 56 -5.51 -12.86 -10.62
N PHE A 57 -6.73 -12.50 -10.23
CA PHE A 57 -7.30 -12.78 -8.93
C PHE A 57 -8.82 -12.95 -9.00
N ASP A 58 -9.40 -13.54 -7.96
CA ASP A 58 -10.85 -13.65 -7.78
C ASP A 58 -11.43 -12.36 -7.18
N GLY A 59 -12.08 -11.56 -8.02
CA GLY A 59 -12.80 -10.35 -7.68
C GLY A 59 -14.14 -10.59 -6.98
N SER A 60 -14.73 -11.78 -7.06
CA SER A 60 -16.01 -12.08 -6.39
C SER A 60 -15.89 -12.16 -4.87
N SER A 61 -14.68 -12.44 -4.40
CA SER A 61 -14.30 -12.39 -2.99
C SER A 61 -14.06 -10.96 -2.48
N ILE A 62 -14.14 -9.94 -3.35
CA ILE A 62 -13.98 -8.54 -2.98
C ILE A 62 -15.34 -7.85 -2.94
N LYS A 63 -15.69 -7.31 -1.77
CA LYS A 63 -16.98 -6.65 -1.58
C LYS A 63 -17.12 -5.48 -2.56
N GLY A 64 -18.18 -5.51 -3.35
CA GLY A 64 -18.54 -4.44 -4.28
C GLY A 64 -17.87 -4.49 -5.65
N PHE A 65 -17.12 -5.55 -5.99
CA PHE A 65 -16.50 -5.69 -7.31
C PHE A 65 -17.42 -6.40 -8.31
N VAL A 66 -17.44 -7.74 -8.32
CA VAL A 66 -18.13 -8.53 -9.34
C VAL A 66 -18.86 -9.73 -8.72
N PRO A 67 -19.98 -10.21 -9.32
CA PRO A 67 -20.58 -11.48 -8.93
C PRO A 67 -19.68 -12.69 -9.22
N ILE A 68 -20.01 -13.85 -8.63
CA ILE A 68 -19.27 -15.11 -8.80
C ILE A 68 -19.17 -15.53 -10.28
N GLU A 69 -20.17 -15.21 -11.11
CA GLU A 69 -20.19 -15.57 -12.54
C GLU A 69 -19.13 -14.82 -13.37
N HIS A 70 -18.57 -13.73 -12.83
CA HIS A 70 -17.53 -12.91 -13.45
C HIS A 70 -16.35 -12.72 -12.49
N SER A 71 -15.92 -13.79 -11.83
CA SER A 71 -14.93 -13.75 -10.76
C SER A 71 -13.55 -13.29 -11.19
N ASP A 72 -13.09 -13.66 -12.38
CA ASP A 72 -11.72 -13.39 -12.79
C ASP A 72 -11.52 -11.90 -13.06
N MET A 73 -10.48 -11.34 -12.45
CA MET A 73 -10.07 -9.95 -12.62
C MET A 73 -8.55 -9.86 -12.70
N LEU A 74 -8.03 -8.75 -13.22
CA LEU A 74 -6.61 -8.54 -13.46
C LEU A 74 -6.09 -7.36 -12.62
N LEU A 75 -5.02 -7.60 -11.85
CA LEU A 75 -4.25 -6.54 -11.20
C LEU A 75 -3.16 -6.06 -12.15
N LYS A 76 -3.23 -4.80 -12.57
CA LYS A 76 -2.19 -4.16 -13.39
C LYS A 76 -1.23 -3.40 -12.47
N PRO A 77 0.04 -3.83 -12.34
CA PRO A 77 1.00 -3.20 -11.43
C PRO A 77 1.42 -1.82 -11.93
N ASP A 78 1.40 -0.82 -11.04
CA ASP A 78 2.03 0.47 -11.27
C ASP A 78 3.47 0.44 -10.74
N LEU A 79 4.41 0.16 -11.64
CA LEU A 79 5.83 -0.02 -11.30
C LEU A 79 6.48 1.22 -10.68
N SER A 80 5.88 2.41 -10.82
CA SER A 80 6.37 3.63 -10.15
C SER A 80 6.19 3.57 -8.62
N THR A 81 5.34 2.67 -8.14
CA THR A 81 4.99 2.52 -6.72
C THR A 81 5.75 1.40 -6.01
N ILE A 82 6.73 0.78 -6.68
CA ILE A 82 7.50 -0.32 -6.09
C ILE A 82 8.30 0.16 -4.88
N SER A 83 8.17 -0.53 -3.75
CA SER A 83 8.91 -0.21 -2.53
C SER A 83 9.12 -1.45 -1.66
N VAL A 84 10.33 -1.64 -1.12
CA VAL A 84 10.59 -2.61 -0.05
C VAL A 84 9.85 -2.19 1.23
N LEU A 85 9.30 -3.16 1.96
CA LEU A 85 8.61 -2.91 3.23
C LEU A 85 9.64 -2.82 4.38
N PRO A 86 9.81 -1.67 5.04
CA PRO A 86 10.91 -1.45 6.00
C PRO A 86 10.76 -2.22 7.32
N TRP A 87 9.55 -2.64 7.67
CA TRP A 87 9.28 -3.48 8.85
C TRP A 87 9.48 -4.99 8.59
N ARG A 88 10.01 -5.36 7.42
CA ARG A 88 10.41 -6.73 7.09
C ARG A 88 11.93 -6.87 7.14
N PRO A 89 12.45 -8.08 7.39
CA PRO A 89 13.90 -8.30 7.37
C PRO A 89 14.52 -7.80 6.06
N THR A 90 15.72 -7.22 6.18
CA THR A 90 16.53 -6.74 5.05
C THR A 90 17.11 -7.88 4.22
N GLU A 91 17.15 -9.09 4.77
CA GLU A 91 17.43 -10.32 4.03
C GLU A 91 16.12 -10.94 3.59
N LYS A 92 16.06 -11.40 2.33
CA LYS A 92 14.85 -11.99 1.75
C LYS A 92 13.63 -11.05 1.83
N CYS A 93 13.83 -9.83 1.34
CA CYS A 93 12.89 -8.72 1.46
C CYS A 93 11.50 -9.02 0.88
N VAL A 94 10.51 -8.28 1.37
CA VAL A 94 9.18 -8.18 0.77
C VAL A 94 9.04 -6.80 0.15
N ALA A 95 8.73 -6.75 -1.14
CA ALA A 95 8.33 -5.51 -1.80
C ALA A 95 6.80 -5.45 -1.94
N ARG A 96 6.28 -4.24 -2.13
CA ARG A 96 4.90 -4.02 -2.59
C ARG A 96 4.89 -3.27 -3.91
N ILE A 97 3.81 -3.45 -4.67
CA ILE A 97 3.46 -2.65 -5.85
C ILE A 97 1.97 -2.37 -5.77
N ILE A 98 1.56 -1.11 -5.91
CA ILE A 98 0.14 -0.73 -6.01
C ILE A 98 -0.35 -1.07 -7.41
N CYS A 99 -1.54 -1.67 -7.50
CA CYS A 99 -2.16 -2.10 -8.73
C CYS A 99 -3.46 -1.34 -8.98
N ASP A 100 -3.77 -1.15 -10.25
CA ASP A 100 -5.11 -0.83 -10.71
C ASP A 100 -5.85 -2.14 -11.03
N VAL A 101 -7.18 -2.12 -10.97
CA VAL A 101 -8.01 -3.29 -11.27
C VAL A 101 -8.56 -3.20 -12.68
N TYR A 102 -8.45 -4.30 -13.43
CA TYR A 102 -8.88 -4.43 -14.82
C TYR A 102 -9.80 -5.65 -14.97
N THR A 103 -10.66 -5.61 -15.99
CA THR A 103 -11.44 -6.77 -16.43
C THR A 103 -10.55 -7.75 -17.18
N PRO A 104 -10.96 -9.03 -17.34
CA PRO A 104 -10.22 -10.02 -18.14
C PRO A 104 -9.97 -9.61 -19.59
N GLU A 105 -10.81 -8.75 -20.15
CA GLU A 105 -10.66 -8.21 -21.51
C GLU A 105 -9.64 -7.05 -21.59
N GLY A 106 -8.97 -6.73 -20.48
CA GLY A 106 -7.95 -5.68 -20.43
C GLY A 106 -8.52 -4.27 -20.33
N LYS A 107 -9.78 -4.09 -19.93
CA LYS A 107 -10.38 -2.76 -19.69
C LYS A 107 -10.23 -2.34 -18.22
N PRO A 108 -10.00 -1.05 -17.91
CA PRO A 108 -10.05 -0.58 -16.52
C PRO A 108 -11.39 -0.90 -15.86
N PHE A 109 -11.36 -1.44 -14.66
CA PHE A 109 -12.58 -1.76 -13.91
C PHE A 109 -13.21 -0.49 -13.34
N GLU A 110 -14.50 -0.28 -13.59
CA GLU A 110 -15.19 0.95 -13.16
C GLU A 110 -15.26 1.09 -11.64
N GLY A 111 -15.38 -0.02 -10.93
CA GLY A 111 -15.46 -0.09 -9.47
C GLY A 111 -14.12 0.00 -8.73
N ASP A 112 -13.00 0.17 -9.45
CA ASP A 112 -11.70 0.45 -8.85
C ASP A 112 -11.67 1.89 -8.28
N PRO A 113 -11.53 2.08 -6.95
CA PRO A 113 -11.43 3.42 -6.37
C PRO A 113 -10.25 4.23 -6.91
N ARG A 114 -9.10 3.58 -7.15
CA ARG A 114 -7.90 4.24 -7.69
C ARG A 114 -8.10 4.65 -9.14
N GLY A 115 -8.67 3.75 -9.94
CA GLY A 115 -9.08 4.03 -11.32
C GLY A 115 -10.08 5.18 -11.41
N CYS A 116 -11.04 5.26 -10.48
CA CYS A 116 -11.98 6.38 -10.39
C CYS A 116 -11.27 7.72 -10.18
N LEU A 117 -10.36 7.80 -9.21
CA LEU A 117 -9.57 9.01 -8.98
C LEU A 117 -8.76 9.40 -10.23
N LYS A 118 -8.10 8.45 -10.89
CA LYS A 118 -7.35 8.71 -12.13
C LYS A 118 -8.22 9.32 -13.23
N ARG A 119 -9.45 8.83 -13.42
CA ARG A 119 -10.40 9.38 -14.41
C ARG A 119 -10.76 10.84 -14.09
N ILE A 120 -11.05 11.14 -12.82
CA ILE A 120 -11.40 12.50 -12.39
C ILE A 120 -10.20 13.44 -12.55
N MET A 121 -9.00 12.98 -12.19
CA MET A 121 -7.76 13.77 -12.35
C MET A 121 -7.43 14.05 -13.82
N ASN A 122 -7.67 13.09 -14.71
CA ASN A 122 -7.50 13.31 -16.16
C ASN A 122 -8.50 14.34 -16.69
N TYR A 123 -9.77 14.23 -16.30
CA TYR A 123 -10.79 15.23 -16.65
C TYR A 123 -10.41 16.64 -16.16
N LEU A 124 -9.99 16.77 -14.90
CA LEU A 124 -9.54 18.05 -14.33
C LEU A 124 -8.39 18.66 -15.15
N LYS A 125 -7.43 17.83 -15.57
CA LYS A 125 -6.28 18.28 -16.34
C LYS A 125 -6.66 18.67 -17.78
N GLU A 126 -7.39 17.81 -18.47
CA GLU A 126 -7.65 17.94 -19.92
C GLU A 126 -8.75 18.97 -20.22
N GLU A 127 -9.81 18.99 -19.42
CA GLU A 127 -10.99 19.82 -19.69
C GLU A 127 -10.96 21.15 -18.94
N LEU A 128 -10.30 21.18 -17.78
CA LEU A 128 -10.28 22.36 -16.90
C LEU A 128 -8.90 22.99 -16.75
N ASN A 129 -7.84 22.38 -17.30
CA ASN A 129 -6.45 22.79 -17.10
C ASN A 129 -6.11 23.01 -15.61
N GLY A 130 -6.66 22.14 -14.76
CA GLY A 130 -6.52 22.20 -13.30
C GLY A 130 -5.54 21.16 -12.75
N GLU A 131 -5.04 21.44 -11.55
CA GLU A 131 -4.25 20.52 -10.74
C GLU A 131 -4.87 20.41 -9.35
N TYR A 132 -4.69 19.26 -8.70
CA TYR A 132 -5.22 19.00 -7.37
C TYR A 132 -4.11 18.47 -6.46
N PHE A 133 -4.00 19.08 -5.28
CA PHE A 133 -3.06 18.72 -4.23
C PHE A 133 -3.83 18.42 -2.95
N VAL A 134 -3.39 17.41 -2.20
CA VAL A 134 -4.01 17.00 -0.94
C VAL A 134 -2.93 16.77 0.12
N GLY A 135 -3.14 17.34 1.31
CA GLY A 135 -2.33 17.11 2.51
C GLY A 135 -3.18 16.41 3.57
N PRO A 136 -3.16 15.07 3.67
CA PRO A 136 -3.91 14.35 4.69
C PRO A 136 -3.20 14.40 6.05
N GLU A 137 -3.97 14.61 7.12
CA GLU A 137 -3.50 14.59 8.53
C GLU A 137 -4.22 13.47 9.30
N PRO A 138 -3.85 12.19 9.09
CA PRO A 138 -4.54 11.07 9.71
C PRO A 138 -4.14 10.92 11.20
N GLU A 139 -5.03 11.35 12.08
CA GLU A 139 -4.95 11.05 13.52
C GLU A 139 -5.21 9.56 13.80
N PHE A 140 -4.57 9.03 14.85
CA PHE A 140 -4.75 7.64 15.28
C PHE A 140 -4.55 7.48 16.79
N PHE A 141 -5.10 6.39 17.34
CA PHE A 141 -4.92 6.02 18.74
C PHE A 141 -3.94 4.85 18.89
N LEU A 142 -3.10 4.92 19.92
CA LEU A 142 -2.37 3.76 20.43
C LEU A 142 -3.09 3.24 21.68
N VAL A 143 -3.34 1.94 21.70
CA VAL A 143 -4.07 1.28 22.79
C VAL A 143 -3.32 0.07 23.30
N LYS A 144 -3.51 -0.25 24.58
CA LYS A 144 -2.95 -1.42 25.26
C LYS A 144 -4.05 -2.17 26.02
N PRO A 145 -3.88 -3.48 26.31
CA PRO A 145 -4.82 -4.21 27.15
C PRO A 145 -4.93 -3.58 28.55
N ASP A 146 -6.15 -3.53 29.09
CA ASP A 146 -6.39 -3.12 30.46
C ASP A 146 -5.74 -4.15 31.42
N PRO A 147 -4.86 -3.73 32.34
CA PRO A 147 -4.22 -4.64 33.30
C PRO A 147 -5.20 -5.44 34.17
N HIS A 148 -6.43 -4.95 34.33
CA HIS A 148 -7.48 -5.57 35.12
C HIS A 148 -8.53 -6.30 34.27
N ASN A 149 -8.54 -6.10 32.95
CA ASN A 149 -9.44 -6.78 32.04
C ASN A 149 -8.81 -6.96 30.65
N PRO A 150 -8.21 -8.11 30.34
CA PRO A 150 -7.55 -8.33 29.05
C PRO A 150 -8.50 -8.31 27.84
N HIS A 151 -9.82 -8.27 28.06
CA HIS A 151 -10.81 -8.09 26.99
C HIS A 151 -11.16 -6.62 26.72
N ARG A 152 -10.56 -5.68 27.45
CA ARG A 152 -10.73 -4.23 27.28
C ARG A 152 -9.41 -3.61 26.83
N MET A 153 -9.48 -2.70 25.87
CA MET A 153 -8.36 -1.85 25.45
C MET A 153 -8.51 -0.46 26.10
N ILE A 154 -7.39 0.11 26.53
CA ILE A 154 -7.28 1.47 27.10
C ILE A 154 -6.20 2.27 26.34
N PRO A 155 -6.23 3.61 26.37
CA PRO A 155 -5.16 4.43 25.82
C PRO A 155 -3.77 4.00 26.31
N ALA A 156 -2.77 4.11 25.43
CA ALA A 156 -1.40 3.69 25.74
C ALA A 156 -0.76 4.56 26.82
N ASP A 157 -1.14 5.83 26.92
CA ASP A 157 -0.65 6.83 27.86
C ASP A 157 -1.78 7.79 28.29
N ILE A 158 -1.41 8.91 28.90
CA ILE A 158 -2.32 9.96 29.41
C ILE A 158 -1.91 11.35 28.88
N GLY A 159 -1.10 11.37 27.82
CA GLY A 159 -0.60 12.61 27.23
C GLY A 159 -1.72 13.40 26.60
N GLY A 160 -1.55 14.71 26.54
CA GLY A 160 -2.39 15.62 25.78
C GLY A 160 -1.62 16.24 24.61
N TYR A 161 -2.19 17.32 24.07
CA TYR A 161 -1.64 17.99 22.90
C TYR A 161 -0.22 18.50 23.13
N PHE A 162 0.72 18.01 22.32
CA PHE A 162 2.15 18.38 22.35
C PHE A 162 2.86 18.07 23.68
N ASP A 163 2.29 17.21 24.52
CA ASP A 163 2.95 16.81 25.75
C ASP A 163 4.25 16.05 25.46
N MET A 164 5.22 16.20 26.38
CA MET A 164 6.48 15.47 26.36
C MET A 164 6.49 14.38 27.44
N GLU A 165 7.54 13.57 27.45
CA GLU A 165 7.76 12.58 28.51
C GLU A 165 7.79 13.25 29.90
N PRO A 166 7.18 12.62 30.93
CA PRO A 166 6.66 11.25 30.95
C PRO A 166 5.17 11.12 30.63
N LEU A 167 4.47 12.19 30.24
CA LEU A 167 3.03 12.14 29.93
C LEU A 167 2.79 11.44 28.60
N ASP A 168 3.62 11.77 27.60
CA ASP A 168 3.70 11.07 26.33
C ASP A 168 4.47 9.75 26.49
N GLY A 169 3.77 8.63 26.28
CA GLY A 169 4.32 7.29 26.43
C GLY A 169 4.72 6.64 25.11
N ALA A 170 4.49 7.30 23.98
CA ALA A 170 4.71 6.74 22.65
C ALA A 170 5.63 7.53 21.70
N PRO A 171 6.59 8.38 22.15
CA PRO A 171 7.46 9.12 21.24
C PRO A 171 8.35 8.21 20.40
N ASP A 172 8.87 7.12 20.98
CA ASP A 172 9.66 6.11 20.24
C ASP A 172 8.81 5.39 19.17
N ILE A 173 7.55 5.06 19.46
CA ILE A 173 6.64 4.43 18.48
C ILE A 173 6.35 5.40 17.34
N ARG A 174 6.06 6.67 17.64
CA ARG A 174 5.85 7.69 16.60
C ARG A 174 7.12 7.86 15.76
N ARG A 175 8.30 7.92 16.37
CA ARG A 175 9.59 7.96 15.64
C ARG A 175 9.73 6.77 14.68
N ASP A 176 9.46 5.55 15.14
CA ASP A 176 9.60 4.35 14.31
C ASP A 176 8.61 4.35 13.12
N ILE A 177 7.39 4.87 13.31
CA ILE A 177 6.41 5.08 12.24
C ILE A 177 6.97 6.09 11.21
N VAL A 178 7.49 7.23 11.67
CA VAL A 178 8.06 8.26 10.79
C VAL A 178 9.21 7.69 9.97
N LEU A 179 10.16 6.99 10.61
CA LEU A 179 11.29 6.36 9.91
C LEU A 179 10.83 5.31 8.88
N ALA A 180 9.78 4.54 9.19
CA ALA A 180 9.21 3.60 8.23
C ALA A 180 8.55 4.30 7.03
N LEU A 181 7.87 5.43 7.25
CA LEU A 181 7.28 6.23 6.19
C LEU A 181 8.34 6.89 5.31
N GLU A 182 9.40 7.45 5.89
CA GLU A 182 10.53 8.02 5.14
C GLU A 182 11.23 6.98 4.27
N ASN A 183 11.42 5.76 4.79
CA ASN A 183 11.95 4.63 4.00
C ASN A 183 11.04 4.20 2.85
N LEU A 184 9.73 4.50 2.93
CA LEU A 184 8.77 4.30 1.84
C LEU A 184 8.70 5.50 0.88
N GLY A 185 9.51 6.54 1.10
CA GLY A 185 9.58 7.74 0.26
C GLY A 185 8.60 8.86 0.65
N PHE A 186 7.96 8.79 1.82
CA PHE A 186 7.14 9.89 2.31
C PHE A 186 8.02 11.02 2.88
N HIS A 187 7.57 12.26 2.68
CA HIS A 187 8.12 13.44 3.34
C HIS A 187 7.20 13.80 4.52
N VAL A 188 7.54 13.30 5.71
CA VAL A 188 6.77 13.60 6.93
C VAL A 188 7.17 14.97 7.44
N GLU A 189 6.20 15.88 7.58
CA GLU A 189 6.48 17.26 8.00
C GLU A 189 6.69 17.39 9.52
N ALA A 190 5.83 16.74 10.31
CA ALA A 190 5.85 16.78 11.76
C ALA A 190 5.18 15.56 12.38
N SER A 191 5.44 15.31 13.66
CA SER A 191 4.74 14.31 14.47
C SER A 191 4.63 14.79 15.92
N HIS A 192 3.45 14.66 16.52
CA HIS A 192 3.15 15.12 17.87
C HIS A 192 2.08 14.25 18.54
N HIS A 193 1.95 14.38 19.87
CA HIS A 193 0.84 13.81 20.63
C HIS A 193 -0.41 14.68 20.47
N GLU A 194 -1.57 14.04 20.28
CA GLU A 194 -2.86 14.72 20.06
C GLU A 194 -3.66 14.91 21.36
N VAL A 195 -4.84 15.55 21.28
CA VAL A 195 -5.62 16.04 22.44
C VAL A 195 -6.19 14.96 23.39
N ALA A 196 -6.42 13.72 22.91
CA ALA A 196 -7.47 12.81 23.41
C ALA A 196 -7.17 11.97 24.66
#